data_AF-A0A1G9VKJ0-F1
#
_entry.id   AF-A0A1G9VKJ0-F1
#
_cell.length_a   1.000
_cell.length_b   1.000
_cell.length_c   1.000
_cell.angle_alpha   90.00
_cell.angle_beta   90.00
_cell.angle_gamma   90.00
#
_symmetry.space_group_name_H-M   'P 1'
#
loop_
_entity.id
_entity.type
_entity.pdbx_description
1 polymer ?
#
loop_
_entity_poly.entity_id
_entity_poly.type
_entity_poly.pdbx_seq_one_letter_code
_entity_poly.pdbx_strand_id
1 'polypeptide(L)' 'MTPAKESEQSYNECTNAQQHREHLCILMEQGRSREVSERSTHPAFACRNCGAYANEAQDLCNPMSL' A
#
# COMPACT_ATOMS: atom_id res chain seq x y z
N MET A 1 1.93 36.45 10.64
CA MET A 1 1.03 35.41 10.10
C MET A 1 1.90 34.28 9.58
N THR A 2 2.06 33.22 10.37
CA THR A 2 2.79 32.01 9.99
C THR A 2 1.95 31.16 9.03
N PRO A 3 2.44 30.75 7.87
CA PRO A 3 1.80 29.65 7.14
C PRO A 3 2.10 28.33 7.87
N ALA A 4 1.02 27.57 8.04
CA ALA A 4 1.01 26.25 8.66
C ALA A 4 1.83 25.25 7.84
N LYS A 5 2.38 24.31 8.58
CA LYS A 5 3.11 23.13 8.12
C LYS A 5 2.21 22.28 7.24
N GLU A 6 2.67 21.96 6.04
CA GLU A 6 2.35 20.69 5.39
C GLU A 6 3.68 20.09 4.94
N SER A 7 4.10 19.07 5.69
CA SER A 7 5.26 18.25 5.40
C SER A 7 4.98 17.48 4.12
N GLU A 8 5.45 18.02 3.01
CA GLU A 8 5.51 17.39 1.71
C GLU A 8 6.48 16.21 1.78
N GLN A 9 5.99 15.09 2.32
CA GLN A 9 6.66 13.81 2.16
C GLN A 9 6.39 13.37 0.72
N SER A 10 7.30 13.77 -0.17
CA SER A 10 7.45 13.20 -1.50
C SER A 10 7.83 11.72 -1.34
N TYR A 11 6.82 10.87 -1.15
CA TYR A 11 6.97 9.46 -1.45
C TYR A 11 6.52 9.30 -2.89
N ASN A 12 7.47 8.96 -3.76
CA ASN A 12 7.33 8.46 -5.14
C ASN A 12 8.06 9.28 -6.21
N GLU A 13 9.37 9.48 -6.05
CA GLU A 13 10.26 9.52 -7.22
C GLU A 13 10.43 8.10 -7.78
N CYS A 14 9.32 7.47 -8.17
CA CYS A 14 9.34 6.19 -8.84
C CYS A 14 9.45 6.46 -10.34
N THR A 15 10.63 6.22 -10.90
CA THR A 15 10.94 6.46 -12.32
C THR A 15 10.12 5.63 -13.30
N ASN A 16 9.26 4.73 -12.78
CA ASN A 16 8.40 3.86 -13.57
C ASN A 16 7.00 3.77 -12.92
N ALA A 17 6.24 4.87 -12.99
CA ALA A 17 4.89 4.96 -12.44
C ALA A 17 3.93 3.84 -12.93
N GLN A 18 4.20 3.25 -14.10
CA GLN A 18 3.45 2.12 -14.65
C GLN A 18 3.65 0.79 -13.88
N GLN A 19 4.72 0.70 -13.08
CA GLN A 19 5.04 -0.47 -12.26
C GLN A 19 4.71 -0.25 -10.77
N HIS A 20 4.28 0.96 -10.38
CA HIS A 20 3.89 1.22 -9.00
C HIS A 20 2.51 0.61 -8.74
N ARG A 21 2.50 -0.63 -8.26
CA ARG A 21 1.30 -1.25 -7.70
C ARG A 21 0.94 -0.51 -6.41
N GLU A 22 -0.28 -0.01 -6.34
CA GLU A 22 -0.81 0.56 -5.10
C GLU A 22 -0.82 -0.50 -4.00
N HIS A 23 -0.25 -0.17 -2.85
CA HIS A 23 -0.29 -1.04 -1.68
C HIS A 23 -1.73 -1.14 -1.14
N LEU A 24 -2.03 -2.27 -0.51
CA LEU A 24 -3.33 -2.58 0.08
C LEU A 24 -3.80 -1.53 1.12
N CYS A 25 -2.89 -0.87 1.84
CA CYS A 25 -3.29 0.20 2.77
C CYS A 25 -4.00 1.35 2.05
N ILE A 26 -3.43 1.81 0.94
CA ILE A 26 -3.99 2.91 0.14
C ILE A 26 -5.30 2.47 -0.50
N LEU A 27 -5.36 1.24 -1.03
CA LEU A 27 -6.59 0.69 -1.61
C LEU A 27 -7.72 0.57 -0.59
N MET A 28 -7.41 0.21 0.66
CA MET A 28 -8.39 0.19 1.75
C MET A 28 -8.87 1.60 2.11
N GLU A 29 -7.97 2.59 2.20
CA GLU A 29 -8.32 3.99 2.48
C GLU A 29 -9.18 4.61 1.35
N GLN A 30 -8.93 4.25 0.10
CA GLN A 30 -9.73 4.65 -1.05
C GLN A 30 -11.07 3.90 -1.15
N GLY A 31 -11.35 2.93 -0.27
CA GLY A 31 -12.57 2.13 -0.31
C GLY A 31 -12.63 1.13 -1.47
N ARG A 32 -11.50 0.82 -2.13
CA ARG A 32 -11.39 -0.15 -3.24
C ARG A 32 -11.37 -1.59 -2.73
N SER A 33 -12.36 -1.93 -1.92
CA SER A 33 -12.52 -3.22 -1.24
C SER A 33 -12.53 -4.42 -2.17
N ARG A 34 -13.02 -4.27 -3.41
CA ARG A 34 -12.93 -5.33 -4.43
C ARG A 34 -11.49 -5.68 -4.77
N GLU A 35 -10.67 -4.67 -5.03
CA GLU A 35 -9.27 -4.86 -5.41
C GLU A 35 -8.48 -5.43 -4.24
N VAL A 36 -8.73 -4.90 -3.03
CA VAL A 36 -8.20 -5.47 -1.79
C VAL A 36 -8.53 -6.96 -1.69
N SER A 37 -9.78 -7.35 -1.96
CA SER A 37 -10.22 -8.74 -1.89
C SER A 37 -9.56 -9.63 -2.95
N GLU A 38 -9.49 -9.18 -4.21
CA GLU A 38 -8.82 -9.92 -5.30
C GLU A 38 -7.33 -10.16 -4.97
N ARG A 39 -6.67 -9.18 -4.36
CA ARG A 39 -5.24 -9.24 -3.99
C ARG A 39 -4.96 -9.90 -2.64
N SER A 40 -5.99 -10.25 -1.89
CA SER A 40 -5.91 -10.96 -0.60
C SER A 40 -6.64 -12.30 -0.58
N THR A 41 -7.08 -12.80 -1.75
CA THR A 41 -7.85 -14.06 -1.86
C THR A 41 -7.03 -15.29 -1.43
N HIS A 42 -5.72 -15.31 -1.66
CA HIS A 42 -4.79 -16.36 -1.26
C HIS A 42 -3.55 -15.74 -0.59
N PRO A 43 -3.69 -15.25 0.66
CA PRO A 43 -2.65 -14.46 1.27
C PRO A 43 -1.44 -15.33 1.61
N ALA A 44 -0.30 -15.01 1.01
CA ALA A 44 1.00 -15.61 1.31
C ALA A 44 1.89 -14.67 2.15
N PHE A 45 1.49 -13.39 2.25
CA PHE A 45 2.22 -12.35 2.97
C PHE A 45 1.28 -11.54 3.85
N ALA A 46 1.82 -11.02 4.95
CA ALA A 46 1.17 -10.06 5.84
C ALA A 46 2.02 -8.80 5.98
N CYS A 47 1.39 -7.63 6.04
CA CYS A 47 2.08 -6.36 6.29
C CYS A 47 2.26 -6.16 7.79
N ARG A 48 3.49 -5.99 8.24
CA ARG A 48 3.78 -5.68 9.65
C ARG A 48 3.41 -4.25 10.07
N ASN A 49 3.09 -3.38 9.11
CA ASN A 49 2.74 -1.99 9.38
C ASN A 49 1.22 -1.79 9.49
N CYS A 50 0.48 -2.18 8.44
CA CYS A 50 -0.98 -1.98 8.39
C CYS A 50 -1.80 -3.25 8.71
N GLY A 51 -1.17 -4.42 8.88
CA GLY A 51 -1.86 -5.68 9.14
C GLY A 51 -2.60 -6.28 7.94
N ALA A 52 -2.50 -5.68 6.75
CA ALA A 52 -3.11 -6.21 5.54
C ALA A 52 -2.47 -7.53 5.11
N TYR A 53 -3.25 -8.38 4.46
CA TYR A 53 -2.81 -9.65 3.90
C TYR A 53 -2.83 -9.58 2.38
N ALA A 54 -1.80 -10.12 1.73
CA ALA A 54 -1.68 -10.11 0.28
C ALA A 54 -1.21 -11.45 -0.26
N ASN A 55 -1.61 -11.73 -1.49
CA ASN A 55 -1.08 -12.82 -2.29
C ASN A 55 0.39 -12.59 -2.62
N GLU A 56 0.79 -11.33 -2.84
CA GLU A 56 2.14 -10.94 -3.23
C GLU A 56 2.75 -9.90 -2.28
N ALA A 57 4.04 -10.03 -1.99
CA ALA A 57 4.75 -9.12 -1.09
C ALA A 57 4.73 -7.65 -1.56
N GLN A 58 4.70 -7.42 -2.87
CA GLN A 58 4.69 -6.09 -3.51
C GLN A 58 3.40 -5.29 -3.26
N ASP A 59 2.38 -5.90 -2.67
CA ASP A 59 1.11 -5.23 -2.37
C ASP A 59 1.06 -4.66 -0.97
N LEU A 60 2.16 -4.81 -0.23
CA LEU A 60 2.27 -4.49 1.18
C LEU A 60 3.46 -3.57 1.42
N CYS A 61 3.31 -2.63 2.35
CA CYS A 61 4.37 -1.66 2.69
C CYS A 61 5.59 -2.31 3.38
N ASN A 62 5.36 -3.36 4.16
CA ASN A 62 6.39 -4.09 4.90
C ASN A 62 5.99 -5.57 4.97
N PRO A 63 6.14 -6.31 3.85
CA PRO A 63 5.69 -7.68 3.73
C PRO A 63 6.50 -8.61 4.63
N MET A 64 5.82 -9.60 5.19
CA MET A 64 6.37 -10.74 5.89
C MET A 64 5.66 -11.98 5.38
N SER A 65 6.42 -13.03 5.07
CA SER A 65 5.88 -14.33 4.68
C SER A 65 5.08 -14.95 5.83
N LEU A 66 3.94 -15.56 5.50
CA LEU A 66 3.14 -16.36 6.43
C LEU A 66 3.60 -17.81 6.52
#